data_AF-A0A1V9R7P2-F1
#
_entry.id   AF-A0A1V9R7P2-F1
#
_cell.length_a   1.000
_cell.length_b   1.000
_cell.length_c   1.000
_cell.angle_alpha   90.00
_cell.angle_beta   90.00
_cell.angle_gamma   90.00
#
_symmetry.space_group_name_H-M   'P 1'
#
loop_
_entity.id
_entity.type
_entity.pdbx_description
1 polymer ?
#
loop_
_entity_poly.entity_id
_entity_poly.type
_entity_poly.pdbx_seq_one_letter_code
_entity_poly.pdbx_strand_id
1 'polypeptide(L)'
;MNSKEILTIFMSYFITYAKESTHEENKVKELNKNLVTLSDLKEICKGYSDISEFVYKLSDSDFQFLKIFFDLDKEEGYYTGFFESSKLSGTLTSDQIDNLEHFERHVKLSCHQRDYIVNNFMRVSKGVSHVDTELKDFKGEIEDIENDIRKVINNVDKASKGIENIETKVKKAENKVNGIYSEFVGILGVFTALSFALMGSVQVFGNILKNIDTPTVGNIGYVLVVGGIYLLLIYLVIMTLFIGMKKVFKEGSEYQFNRAFTWRIIGTSAGLVLLGFILVVIH
;
A
#
# COMPACT_ATOMS: atom_id res chain seq x y z
N MET A 1 -70.61 20.03 8.33
CA MET A 1 -69.32 19.66 8.93
C MET A 1 -68.92 18.30 8.39
N ASN A 2 -67.67 18.17 7.95
CA ASN A 2 -67.12 16.88 7.52
C ASN A 2 -66.83 16.00 8.76
N SER A 3 -66.89 14.67 8.63
CA SER A 3 -66.60 13.69 9.69
C SER A 3 -65.28 14.00 10.43
N LYS A 4 -64.24 14.40 9.68
CA LYS A 4 -62.92 14.81 10.20
C LYS A 4 -62.94 16.07 11.08
N GLU A 5 -63.77 17.04 10.75
CA GLU A 5 -63.89 18.29 11.53
C GLU A 5 -64.56 18.00 12.88
N ILE A 6 -65.60 17.15 12.86
CA ILE A 6 -66.31 16.74 14.08
C ILE A 6 -65.38 15.93 14.99
N LEU A 7 -64.65 14.97 14.42
CA LEU A 7 -63.64 14.19 15.14
C LEU A 7 -62.60 15.09 15.80
N THR A 8 -62.10 16.09 15.07
CA THR A 8 -61.10 17.05 15.58
C THR A 8 -61.63 17.81 16.79
N ILE A 9 -62.88 18.27 16.76
CA ILE A 9 -63.50 18.98 17.89
C ILE A 9 -63.57 18.08 19.13
N PHE A 10 -64.05 16.84 18.98
CA PHE A 10 -64.14 15.91 20.12
C PHE A 10 -62.77 15.56 20.68
N MET A 11 -61.80 15.23 19.82
CA MET A 11 -60.45 14.87 20.26
C MET A 11 -59.73 16.05 20.92
N SER A 12 -59.85 17.26 20.37
CA SER A 12 -59.32 18.47 21.01
C SER A 12 -59.99 18.75 22.35
N TYR A 13 -61.30 18.52 22.47
CA TYR A 13 -62.00 18.66 23.75
C TYR A 13 -61.46 17.68 24.80
N PHE A 14 -61.23 16.41 24.44
CA PHE A 14 -60.65 15.42 25.35
C PHE A 14 -59.24 15.79 25.80
N ILE A 15 -58.41 16.27 24.86
CA ILE A 15 -57.05 16.75 25.15
C ILE A 15 -57.09 17.95 26.10
N THR A 16 -57.93 18.95 25.83
CA THR A 16 -58.08 20.12 26.70
C THR A 16 -58.59 19.73 28.08
N TYR A 17 -59.56 18.83 28.17
CA TYR A 17 -60.06 18.32 29.44
C TYR A 17 -58.95 17.68 30.27
N ALA A 18 -58.13 16.81 29.66
CA ALA A 18 -56.99 16.19 30.35
C ALA A 18 -55.91 17.22 30.72
N LYS A 19 -55.66 18.21 29.86
CA LYS A 19 -54.69 19.30 30.11
C LYS A 19 -55.09 20.18 31.29
N GLU A 20 -56.37 20.48 31.43
CA GLU A 20 -56.88 21.32 32.50
C GLU A 20 -56.95 20.58 33.84
N SER A 21 -56.98 19.23 33.83
CA SER A 21 -57.01 18.40 35.05
C SER A 21 -58.14 18.78 36.04
N THR A 22 -59.23 19.37 35.54
CA THR A 22 -60.33 19.90 36.36
C THR A 22 -61.50 18.92 36.41
N HIS A 23 -61.81 18.41 37.60
CA HIS A 23 -63.03 17.64 37.88
C HIS A 23 -64.21 18.54 38.29
N GLU A 24 -64.25 19.77 37.81
CA GLU A 24 -65.35 20.69 38.09
C GLU A 24 -66.66 20.12 37.57
N GLU A 25 -67.70 20.14 38.42
CA GLU A 25 -68.98 19.49 38.15
C GLU A 25 -69.62 19.94 36.83
N ASN A 26 -69.40 21.19 36.42
CA ASN A 26 -69.88 21.74 35.15
C ASN A 26 -69.17 21.15 33.93
N LYS A 27 -67.85 20.96 34.00
CA LYS A 27 -67.06 20.37 32.90
C LYS A 27 -67.31 18.88 32.76
N VAL A 28 -67.55 18.19 33.87
CA VAL A 28 -68.00 16.79 33.89
C VAL A 28 -69.35 16.63 33.17
N LYS A 29 -70.32 17.52 33.43
CA LYS A 29 -71.61 17.52 32.72
C LYS A 29 -71.47 17.79 31.22
N GLU A 30 -70.57 18.68 30.84
CA GLU A 30 -70.29 18.99 29.44
C GLU A 30 -69.60 17.82 28.71
N LEU A 31 -68.63 17.16 29.36
CA LEU A 31 -67.99 15.95 28.85
C LEU A 31 -69.00 14.82 28.65
N ASN A 32 -69.93 14.63 29.59
CA ASN A 32 -71.03 13.65 29.46
C ASN A 32 -71.89 13.93 28.21
N LYS A 33 -72.29 15.19 28.01
CA LYS A 33 -73.07 15.59 26.85
C LYS A 33 -72.31 15.35 25.54
N ASN A 34 -71.01 15.63 25.53
CA ASN A 34 -70.16 15.41 24.37
C ASN A 34 -69.99 13.92 24.05
N LEU A 35 -69.82 13.05 25.06
CA LEU A 35 -69.74 11.60 24.86
C LEU A 35 -71.06 10.99 24.37
N VAL A 36 -72.20 11.44 24.90
CA VAL A 36 -73.52 11.04 24.36
C VAL A 36 -73.65 11.46 22.89
N THR A 37 -73.28 12.69 22.57
CA THR A 37 -73.33 13.20 21.18
C THR A 37 -72.39 12.40 20.26
N LEU A 38 -71.19 12.04 20.73
CA LEU A 38 -70.25 11.21 19.99
C LEU A 38 -70.81 9.79 19.77
N SER A 39 -71.51 9.23 20.76
CA SER A 39 -72.06 7.87 20.71
C SER A 39 -73.10 7.66 19.60
N ASP A 40 -73.80 8.72 19.19
CA ASP A 40 -74.76 8.71 18.07
C ASP A 40 -74.06 8.73 16.69
N LEU A 41 -72.79 9.11 16.64
CA LEU A 41 -72.02 9.32 15.41
C LEU A 41 -71.21 8.08 15.03
N LYS A 42 -71.91 7.01 14.62
CA LYS A 42 -71.32 5.72 14.23
C LYS A 42 -70.13 5.83 13.25
N GLU A 43 -70.25 6.67 12.22
CA GLU A 43 -69.23 6.85 11.19
C GLU A 43 -67.90 7.39 11.76
N ILE A 44 -67.98 8.24 12.80
CA ILE A 44 -66.79 8.77 13.49
C ILE A 44 -66.23 7.71 14.43
N CYS A 45 -67.09 7.09 15.22
CA CYS A 45 -66.70 6.09 16.22
C CYS A 45 -66.01 4.87 15.60
N LYS A 46 -66.48 4.40 14.44
CA LYS A 46 -65.90 3.25 13.72
C LYS A 46 -64.87 3.67 12.66
N GLY A 47 -64.63 4.97 12.50
CA GLY A 47 -63.72 5.55 11.51
C GLY A 47 -62.25 5.47 11.91
N TYR A 48 -61.67 4.27 11.98
CA TYR A 48 -60.28 4.07 12.40
C TYR A 48 -59.25 4.91 11.61
N SER A 49 -59.45 5.06 10.29
CA SER A 49 -58.54 5.83 9.45
C SER A 49 -58.43 7.30 9.90
N ASP A 50 -59.57 7.94 10.17
CA ASP A 50 -59.60 9.35 10.56
C ASP A 50 -59.06 9.55 11.98
N ILE A 51 -59.37 8.62 12.90
CA ILE A 51 -58.86 8.60 14.28
C ILE A 51 -57.34 8.46 14.28
N SER A 52 -56.82 7.47 13.56
CA SER A 52 -55.38 7.23 13.48
C SER A 52 -54.65 8.43 12.88
N GLU A 53 -55.16 8.99 11.76
CA GLU A 53 -54.59 10.17 11.12
C GLU A 53 -54.49 11.36 12.08
N PHE A 54 -55.52 11.58 12.90
CA PHE A 54 -55.50 12.61 13.93
C PHE A 54 -54.40 12.34 14.97
N VAL A 55 -54.35 11.12 15.52
CA VAL A 55 -53.36 10.74 16.56
C VAL A 55 -51.92 10.87 16.05
N TYR A 56 -51.65 10.53 14.78
CA TYR A 56 -50.31 10.67 14.18
C TYR A 56 -49.89 12.13 13.97
N LYS A 57 -50.85 13.06 13.81
CA LYS A 57 -50.59 14.49 13.60
C LYS A 57 -50.45 15.31 14.88
N LEU A 58 -50.81 14.74 16.03
CA LEU A 58 -50.71 15.44 17.31
C LEU A 58 -49.26 15.79 17.66
N SER A 59 -49.07 16.95 18.29
CA SER A 59 -47.82 17.30 18.95
C SER A 59 -47.49 16.29 20.05
N ASP A 60 -46.22 16.14 20.44
CA ASP A 60 -45.84 15.22 21.51
C ASP A 60 -46.52 15.58 22.84
N SER A 61 -46.72 16.87 23.13
CA SER A 61 -47.43 17.30 24.34
C SER A 61 -48.90 16.89 24.33
N ASP A 62 -49.62 17.15 23.23
CA ASP A 62 -51.05 16.84 23.12
C ASP A 62 -51.28 15.33 23.09
N PHE A 63 -50.33 14.58 22.52
CA PHE A 63 -50.35 13.13 22.54
C PHE A 63 -50.25 12.56 23.95
N GLN A 64 -49.39 13.11 24.83
CA GLN A 64 -49.36 12.67 26.24
C GLN A 64 -50.68 12.96 26.95
N PHE A 65 -51.29 14.13 26.73
CA PHE A 65 -52.60 14.43 27.33
C PHE A 65 -53.71 13.52 26.82
N LEU A 66 -53.69 13.15 25.53
CA LEU A 66 -54.61 12.17 24.98
C LEU A 66 -54.42 10.79 25.65
N LYS A 67 -53.17 10.36 25.85
CA LYS A 67 -52.87 9.09 26.55
C LYS A 67 -53.34 9.10 28.01
N ILE A 68 -53.22 10.23 28.70
CA ILE A 68 -53.75 10.40 30.06
C ILE A 68 -55.27 10.31 30.07
N PHE A 69 -55.94 10.94 29.09
CA PHE A 69 -57.40 10.88 28.99
C PHE A 69 -57.91 9.45 28.80
N PHE A 70 -57.29 8.69 27.90
CA PHE A 70 -57.68 7.31 27.55
C PHE A 70 -56.98 6.22 28.38
N ASP A 71 -56.41 6.58 29.54
CA ASP A 71 -55.91 5.63 30.54
C ASP A 71 -54.76 4.72 30.01
N LEU A 72 -53.93 5.25 29.11
CA LEU A 72 -52.86 4.48 28.47
C LEU A 72 -51.54 4.47 29.25
N ASP A 73 -51.32 5.45 30.14
CA ASP A 73 -50.05 5.63 30.88
C ASP A 73 -50.18 5.52 32.42
N LYS A 74 -51.40 5.47 33.00
CA LYS A 74 -51.62 5.42 34.47
C LYS A 74 -52.73 4.44 34.85
N GLU A 75 -52.62 3.86 36.05
CA GLU A 75 -53.57 2.87 36.63
C GLU A 75 -55.01 3.42 36.80
N GLU A 76 -55.19 4.74 36.87
CA GLU A 76 -56.49 5.41 36.85
C GLU A 76 -56.41 6.61 35.90
N GLY A 77 -56.99 6.50 34.71
CA GLY A 77 -57.17 7.65 33.84
C GLY A 77 -58.63 8.11 33.81
N TYR A 78 -58.88 9.11 32.97
CA TYR A 78 -60.16 9.81 32.97
C TYR A 78 -61.25 9.08 32.20
N TYR A 79 -60.97 8.24 31.21
CA TYR A 79 -62.02 7.72 30.33
C TYR A 79 -62.83 6.61 31.00
N THR A 80 -62.17 5.56 31.50
CA THR A 80 -62.84 4.40 32.11
C THR A 80 -63.49 4.80 33.44
N GLY A 81 -62.75 5.54 34.26
CA GLY A 81 -63.27 6.09 35.53
C GLY A 81 -64.48 7.00 35.31
N PHE A 82 -64.52 7.77 34.22
CA PHE A 82 -65.65 8.61 33.88
C PHE A 82 -66.82 7.83 33.28
N PHE A 83 -66.57 6.88 32.37
CA PHE A 83 -67.61 6.04 31.77
C PHE A 83 -68.36 5.20 32.82
N GLU A 84 -67.63 4.67 33.80
CA GLU A 84 -68.19 3.88 34.91
C GLU A 84 -68.83 4.76 36.01
N SER A 85 -68.21 5.87 36.42
CA SER A 85 -68.72 6.71 37.53
C SER A 85 -69.90 7.63 37.16
N SER A 86 -70.04 8.00 35.88
CA SER A 86 -70.98 9.06 35.46
C SER A 86 -72.44 8.64 35.33
N LYS A 87 -72.83 7.40 35.68
CA LYS A 87 -74.17 6.82 35.36
C LYS A 87 -74.51 6.85 33.85
N LEU A 88 -73.58 7.18 32.95
CA LEU A 88 -73.81 7.17 31.50
C LEU A 88 -74.20 5.78 31.01
N SER A 89 -73.57 4.73 31.55
CA SER A 89 -73.85 3.33 31.22
C SER A 89 -75.33 2.95 31.39
N GLY A 90 -76.04 3.55 32.37
CA GLY A 90 -77.47 3.31 32.58
C GLY A 90 -78.41 4.13 31.71
N THR A 91 -77.88 5.08 30.93
CA THR A 91 -78.66 6.06 30.14
C THR A 91 -78.49 5.87 28.62
N LEU A 92 -77.44 5.16 28.20
CA LEU A 92 -77.12 4.88 26.79
C LEU A 92 -77.76 3.57 26.31
N THR A 93 -78.06 3.52 25.01
CA THR A 93 -78.48 2.29 24.33
C THR A 93 -77.28 1.36 24.07
N SER A 94 -77.53 0.08 23.82
CA SER A 94 -76.48 -0.90 23.50
C SER A 94 -75.63 -0.48 22.29
N ASP A 95 -76.23 0.14 21.27
CA ASP A 95 -75.52 0.57 20.06
C ASP A 95 -74.60 1.78 20.32
N GLN A 96 -75.03 2.69 21.21
CA GLN A 96 -74.22 3.84 21.63
C GLN A 96 -73.00 3.42 22.45
N ILE A 97 -73.17 2.41 23.32
CA ILE A 97 -72.07 1.81 24.09
C ILE A 97 -71.06 1.16 23.13
N ASP A 98 -71.53 0.32 22.19
CA ASP A 98 -70.68 -0.33 21.18
C ASP A 98 -69.89 0.69 20.35
N ASN A 99 -70.51 1.81 19.96
CA ASN A 99 -69.82 2.89 19.25
C ASN A 99 -68.70 3.51 20.09
N LEU A 100 -68.95 3.83 21.36
CA LEU A 100 -67.93 4.43 22.23
C LEU A 100 -66.78 3.46 22.55
N GLU A 101 -67.07 2.17 22.73
CA GLU A 101 -66.04 1.13 22.90
C GLU A 101 -65.17 0.99 21.64
N HIS A 102 -65.80 1.01 20.46
CA HIS A 102 -65.08 1.01 19.19
C HIS A 102 -64.17 2.22 19.04
N PHE A 103 -64.68 3.40 19.38
CA PHE A 103 -63.92 4.66 19.33
C PHE A 103 -62.72 4.61 20.26
N GLU A 104 -62.93 4.25 21.53
CA GLU A 104 -61.89 4.09 22.54
C GLU A 104 -60.81 3.11 22.05
N ARG A 105 -61.22 1.94 21.57
CA ARG A 105 -60.30 0.94 21.04
C ARG A 105 -59.47 1.48 19.88
N HIS A 106 -60.07 2.23 18.97
CA HIS A 106 -59.37 2.83 17.84
C HIS A 106 -58.36 3.91 18.27
N VAL A 107 -58.72 4.74 19.24
CA VAL A 107 -57.80 5.73 19.81
C VAL A 107 -56.63 5.02 20.51
N LYS A 108 -56.91 4.08 21.41
CA LYS A 108 -55.89 3.31 22.14
C LYS A 108 -54.92 2.59 21.20
N LEU A 109 -55.45 1.90 20.19
CA LEU A 109 -54.63 1.22 19.19
C LEU A 109 -53.73 2.20 18.42
N SER A 110 -54.28 3.34 18.00
CA SER A 110 -53.52 4.37 17.27
C SER A 110 -52.39 4.94 18.13
N CYS A 111 -52.64 5.15 19.43
CA CYS A 111 -51.61 5.59 20.37
C CYS A 111 -50.47 4.56 20.50
N HIS A 112 -50.80 3.28 20.73
CA HIS A 112 -49.80 2.22 20.81
C HIS A 112 -48.97 2.08 19.54
N GLN A 113 -49.62 2.21 18.37
CA GLN A 113 -48.92 2.16 17.08
C GLN A 113 -47.99 3.35 16.86
N ARG A 114 -48.42 4.56 17.24
CA ARG A 114 -47.55 5.74 17.20
C ARG A 114 -46.32 5.55 18.08
N ASP A 115 -46.49 5.10 19.32
CA ASP A 115 -45.38 4.84 20.24
C ASP A 115 -44.41 3.80 19.68
N TYR A 116 -44.94 2.70 19.14
CA TYR A 116 -44.12 1.66 18.51
C TYR A 116 -43.28 2.21 17.35
N ILE A 117 -43.89 3.00 16.47
CA ILE A 117 -43.22 3.60 15.31
C ILE A 117 -42.14 4.61 15.76
N VAL A 118 -42.47 5.50 16.70
CA VAL A 118 -41.53 6.50 17.23
C VAL A 118 -40.35 5.81 17.91
N ASN A 119 -40.60 4.80 18.74
CA ASN A 119 -39.54 4.04 19.40
C ASN A 119 -38.63 3.32 18.40
N ASN A 120 -39.20 2.71 17.36
CA ASN A 120 -38.42 2.10 16.28
C ASN A 120 -37.59 3.14 15.54
N PHE A 121 -38.17 4.30 15.21
CA PHE A 121 -37.45 5.40 14.57
C PHE A 121 -36.29 5.90 15.43
N MET A 122 -36.49 6.05 16.74
CA MET A 122 -35.44 6.44 17.69
C MET A 122 -34.31 5.42 17.75
N ARG A 123 -34.63 4.11 17.74
CA ARG A 123 -33.62 3.04 17.69
C ARG A 123 -32.82 3.08 16.40
N VAL A 124 -33.49 3.25 15.26
CA VAL A 124 -32.83 3.37 13.96
C VAL A 124 -31.94 4.61 13.92
N SER A 125 -32.43 5.77 14.37
CA SER A 125 -31.68 7.02 14.45
C SER A 125 -30.41 6.87 15.30
N LYS A 126 -30.51 6.21 16.46
CA LYS A 126 -29.34 5.90 17.29
C LYS A 126 -28.36 4.96 16.58
N GLY A 127 -28.85 3.96 15.86
CA GLY A 127 -28.02 3.10 15.02
C GLY A 127 -27.27 3.88 13.94
N VAL A 128 -27.97 4.78 13.23
CA VAL A 128 -27.37 5.67 12.22
C VAL A 128 -26.31 6.58 12.82
N SER A 129 -26.52 7.14 14.02
CA SER A 129 -25.50 7.95 14.70
C SER A 129 -24.25 7.15 15.07
N HIS A 130 -24.40 5.87 15.38
CA HIS A 130 -23.24 5.02 15.68
C HIS A 130 -22.43 4.73 14.41
N VAL A 131 -23.12 4.44 13.31
CA VAL A 131 -22.50 4.24 11.98
C VAL A 131 -21.77 5.50 11.51
N ASP A 132 -22.30 6.71 11.77
CA ASP A 132 -21.60 7.96 11.43
C ASP A 132 -20.28 8.14 12.21
N THR A 133 -20.26 7.73 13.49
CA THR A 133 -19.02 7.72 14.29
C THR A 133 -18.03 6.68 13.76
N GLU A 134 -18.45 5.45 13.50
CA GLU A 134 -17.59 4.40 12.93
C GLU A 134 -17.01 4.83 11.56
N LEU A 135 -17.81 5.52 10.73
CA LEU A 135 -17.34 6.07 9.45
C LEU A 135 -16.27 7.15 9.63
N LYS A 136 -16.34 7.98 10.69
CA LYS A 136 -15.32 8.98 11.00
C LYS A 136 -14.02 8.32 11.45
N ASP A 137 -14.11 7.31 12.31
CA ASP A 137 -12.95 6.56 12.78
C ASP A 137 -12.27 5.82 11.61
N PHE A 138 -13.06 5.14 10.78
CA PHE A 138 -12.56 4.48 9.57
C PHE A 138 -11.91 5.45 8.58
N LYS A 139 -12.44 6.68 8.46
CA LYS A 139 -11.80 7.73 7.65
C LYS A 139 -10.43 8.14 8.22
N GLY A 140 -10.30 8.21 9.54
CA GLY A 140 -9.01 8.47 10.20
C GLY A 140 -7.99 7.37 9.91
N GLU A 141 -8.40 6.09 10.01
CA GLU A 141 -7.54 4.95 9.66
C GLU A 141 -7.08 4.99 8.19
N ILE A 142 -7.96 5.38 7.27
CA ILE A 142 -7.59 5.55 5.85
C ILE A 142 -6.52 6.65 5.68
N GLU A 143 -6.61 7.75 6.41
CA GLU A 143 -5.63 8.84 6.35
C GLU A 143 -4.25 8.39 6.85
N ASP A 144 -4.22 7.61 7.93
CA ASP A 144 -2.99 6.99 8.44
C ASP A 144 -2.37 6.02 7.44
N ILE A 145 -3.19 5.16 6.81
CA ILE A 145 -2.75 4.26 5.73
C ILE A 145 -2.19 5.04 4.55
N GLU A 146 -2.82 6.15 4.14
CA GLU A 146 -2.31 6.99 3.04
C GLU A 146 -0.91 7.54 3.36
N ASN A 147 -0.70 7.98 4.61
CA ASN A 147 0.60 8.47 5.07
C ASN A 147 1.67 7.37 5.08
N ASP A 148 1.32 6.15 5.49
CA ASP A 148 2.24 5.02 5.47
C ASP A 148 2.57 4.57 4.05
N ILE A 149 1.60 4.58 3.12
CA ILE A 149 1.84 4.36 1.69
C ILE A 149 2.85 5.37 1.14
N ARG A 150 2.71 6.66 1.49
CA ARG A 150 3.68 7.70 1.07
C ARG A 150 5.10 7.40 1.58
N LYS A 151 5.25 6.93 2.82
CA LYS A 151 6.56 6.52 3.35
C LYS A 151 7.14 5.34 2.59
N VAL A 152 6.31 4.33 2.27
CA VAL A 152 6.72 3.17 1.46
C VAL A 152 7.20 3.61 0.08
N ILE A 153 6.45 4.48 -0.62
CA ILE A 153 6.83 5.02 -1.93
C ILE A 153 8.21 5.69 -1.86
N ASN A 154 8.46 6.52 -0.86
CA ASN A 154 9.76 7.17 -0.68
C ASN A 154 10.91 6.17 -0.43
N ASN A 155 10.65 5.10 0.31
CA ASN A 155 11.65 4.05 0.54
C ASN A 155 11.93 3.23 -0.73
N VAL A 156 10.90 2.96 -1.54
CA VAL A 156 11.04 2.28 -2.84
C VAL A 156 11.86 3.13 -3.82
N ASP A 157 11.66 4.45 -3.85
CA ASP A 157 12.47 5.36 -4.68
C ASP A 157 13.95 5.34 -4.27
N LYS A 158 14.23 5.40 -2.96
CA LYS A 158 15.59 5.29 -2.43
C LYS A 158 16.24 3.94 -2.76
N ALA A 159 15.49 2.85 -2.62
CA ALA A 159 15.97 1.51 -2.97
C ALA A 159 16.28 1.40 -4.47
N SER A 160 15.42 1.95 -5.33
CA SER A 160 15.62 1.97 -6.79
C SER A 160 16.90 2.73 -7.18
N LYS A 161 17.13 3.92 -6.61
CA LYS A 161 18.40 4.66 -6.77
C LYS A 161 19.61 3.89 -6.24
N GLY A 162 19.43 3.15 -5.14
CA GLY A 162 20.45 2.24 -4.61
C GLY A 162 20.84 1.15 -5.60
N ILE A 163 19.85 0.54 -6.25
CA ILE A 163 20.04 -0.51 -7.27
C ILE A 163 20.77 0.04 -8.49
N GLU A 164 20.40 1.22 -8.99
CA GLU A 164 21.08 1.86 -10.14
C GLU A 164 22.57 2.12 -9.84
N ASN A 165 22.87 2.60 -8.62
CA ASN A 165 24.25 2.77 -8.16
C ASN A 165 25.01 1.45 -8.05
N ILE A 166 24.36 0.36 -7.65
CA ILE A 166 24.96 -0.97 -7.62
C ILE A 166 25.22 -1.47 -9.04
N GLU A 167 24.27 -1.32 -9.96
CA GLU A 167 24.43 -1.74 -11.36
C GLU A 167 25.63 -1.05 -12.02
N THR A 168 25.82 0.26 -11.79
CA THR A 168 26.99 0.98 -12.31
C THR A 168 28.30 0.51 -11.69
N LYS A 169 28.33 0.20 -10.39
CA LYS A 169 29.51 -0.38 -9.72
C LYS A 169 29.81 -1.79 -10.23
N VAL A 170 28.80 -2.62 -10.46
CA VAL A 170 28.93 -3.95 -11.03
C VAL A 170 29.50 -3.88 -12.44
N LYS A 171 28.96 -3.00 -13.32
CA LYS A 171 29.53 -2.80 -14.67
C LYS A 171 30.99 -2.35 -14.64
N LYS A 172 31.37 -1.48 -13.69
CA LYS A 172 32.78 -1.08 -13.50
C LYS A 172 33.65 -2.26 -13.04
N ALA A 173 33.17 -3.07 -12.10
CA ALA A 173 33.88 -4.24 -11.62
C ALA A 173 34.04 -5.29 -12.73
N GLU A 174 32.99 -5.55 -13.49
CA GLU A 174 33.01 -6.46 -14.65
C GLU A 174 34.04 -6.00 -15.69
N ASN A 175 34.03 -4.72 -16.07
CA ASN A 175 35.04 -4.16 -16.98
C ASN A 175 36.47 -4.31 -16.44
N LYS A 176 36.68 -4.15 -15.13
CA LYS A 176 37.99 -4.34 -14.49
C LYS A 176 38.42 -5.81 -14.52
N VAL A 177 37.52 -6.73 -14.24
CA VAL A 177 37.78 -8.18 -14.30
C VAL A 177 38.10 -8.60 -15.74
N ASN A 178 37.35 -8.12 -16.72
CA ASN A 178 37.62 -8.36 -18.14
C ASN A 178 38.99 -7.81 -18.56
N GLY A 179 39.37 -6.64 -18.05
CA GLY A 179 40.72 -6.07 -18.21
C GLY A 179 41.81 -6.99 -17.65
N ILE A 180 41.67 -7.42 -16.39
CA ILE A 180 42.61 -8.35 -15.73
C ILE A 180 42.74 -9.67 -16.49
N TYR A 181 41.62 -10.21 -16.99
CA TYR A 181 41.65 -11.45 -17.79
C TYR A 181 42.44 -11.27 -19.09
N SER A 182 42.21 -10.16 -19.80
CA SER A 182 42.99 -9.81 -21.00
C SER A 182 44.48 -9.65 -20.68
N GLU A 183 44.81 -9.04 -19.55
CA GLU A 183 46.20 -8.90 -19.09
C GLU A 183 46.84 -10.26 -18.79
N PHE A 184 46.14 -11.12 -18.04
CA PHE A 184 46.61 -12.45 -17.68
C PHE A 184 46.86 -13.33 -18.91
N VAL A 185 45.94 -13.33 -19.88
CA VAL A 185 46.13 -14.05 -21.16
C VAL A 185 47.33 -13.50 -21.93
N GLY A 186 47.53 -12.17 -21.95
CA GLY A 186 48.70 -11.55 -22.57
C GLY A 186 50.03 -11.96 -21.91
N ILE A 187 50.08 -11.95 -20.57
CA ILE A 187 51.24 -12.40 -19.79
C ILE A 187 51.53 -13.89 -20.07
N LEU A 188 50.50 -14.75 -20.03
CA LEU A 188 50.63 -16.18 -20.30
C LEU A 188 51.18 -16.44 -21.71
N GLY A 189 50.71 -15.68 -22.70
CA GLY A 189 51.20 -15.74 -24.08
C GLY A 189 52.70 -15.43 -24.19
N VAL A 190 53.18 -14.36 -23.52
CA VAL A 190 54.61 -14.02 -23.54
C VAL A 190 55.47 -15.01 -22.78
N PHE A 191 55.05 -15.47 -21.60
CA PHE A 191 55.79 -16.51 -20.89
C PHE A 191 55.93 -17.77 -21.75
N THR A 192 54.86 -18.18 -22.43
CA THR A 192 54.89 -19.34 -23.32
C THR A 192 55.86 -19.14 -24.48
N ALA A 193 55.79 -17.98 -25.17
CA ALA A 193 56.71 -17.66 -26.26
C ALA A 193 58.17 -17.59 -25.81
N LEU A 194 58.42 -16.99 -24.64
CA LEU A 194 59.75 -16.89 -24.06
C LEU A 194 60.30 -18.27 -23.66
N SER A 195 59.49 -19.13 -23.03
CA SER A 195 59.89 -20.50 -22.68
C SER A 195 60.24 -21.34 -23.92
N PHE A 196 59.46 -21.24 -25.00
CA PHE A 196 59.80 -21.92 -26.26
C PHE A 196 61.07 -21.37 -26.90
N ALA A 197 61.25 -20.05 -26.92
CA ALA A 197 62.46 -19.43 -27.44
C ALA A 197 63.70 -19.85 -26.63
N LEU A 198 63.62 -19.86 -25.30
CA LEU A 198 64.72 -20.28 -24.41
C LEU A 198 65.01 -21.77 -24.55
N MET A 199 64.01 -22.64 -24.58
CA MET A 199 64.22 -24.09 -24.72
C MET A 199 64.83 -24.44 -26.08
N GLY A 200 64.28 -23.91 -27.17
CA GLY A 200 64.83 -24.13 -28.51
C GLY A 200 66.26 -23.61 -28.64
N SER A 201 66.54 -22.47 -28.01
CA SER A 201 67.88 -21.91 -28.08
C SER A 201 68.93 -22.58 -27.21
N VAL A 202 68.59 -23.06 -26.01
CA VAL A 202 69.49 -23.88 -25.19
C VAL A 202 69.87 -25.17 -25.93
N GLN A 203 68.93 -25.77 -26.67
CA GLN A 203 69.22 -26.94 -27.50
C GLN A 203 70.18 -26.63 -28.65
N VAL A 204 69.95 -25.54 -29.39
CA VAL A 204 70.84 -25.09 -30.47
C VAL A 204 72.25 -24.80 -29.93
N PHE A 205 72.34 -24.05 -28.83
CA PHE A 205 73.61 -23.74 -28.18
C PHE A 205 74.32 -25.01 -27.68
N GLY A 206 73.58 -25.93 -27.05
CA GLY A 206 74.10 -27.21 -26.58
C GLY A 206 74.63 -28.09 -27.72
N ASN A 207 73.98 -28.10 -28.88
CA ASN A 207 74.47 -28.82 -30.06
C ASN A 207 75.74 -28.19 -30.64
N ILE A 208 75.85 -26.87 -30.66
CA ILE A 208 77.08 -26.18 -31.10
C ILE A 208 78.25 -26.52 -30.18
N LEU A 209 78.04 -26.55 -28.86
CA LEU A 209 79.09 -26.94 -27.91
C LEU A 209 79.51 -28.40 -28.02
N LYS A 210 78.56 -29.31 -28.28
CA LYS A 210 78.83 -30.75 -28.42
C LYS A 210 79.64 -31.08 -29.68
N ASN A 211 79.50 -30.31 -30.76
CA ASN A 211 80.19 -30.57 -32.03
C ASN A 211 81.64 -30.06 -32.06
N ILE A 212 82.26 -29.78 -30.91
CA ILE A 212 83.64 -29.30 -30.78
C ILE A 212 84.44 -30.38 -30.06
N ASP A 213 84.81 -31.43 -30.79
CA ASP A 213 85.52 -32.59 -30.21
C ASP A 213 87.00 -32.28 -29.90
N THR A 214 87.56 -31.19 -30.45
CA THR A 214 88.89 -30.68 -30.08
C THR A 214 88.87 -29.14 -29.97
N PRO A 215 89.21 -28.57 -28.80
CA PRO A 215 89.18 -27.12 -28.58
C PRO A 215 90.40 -26.45 -29.23
N THR A 216 90.36 -26.29 -30.55
CA THR A 216 91.33 -25.49 -31.29
C THR A 216 90.90 -24.02 -31.29
N VAL A 217 91.86 -23.09 -31.37
CA VAL A 217 91.63 -21.63 -31.28
C VAL A 217 90.57 -21.15 -32.29
N GLY A 218 90.53 -21.75 -33.49
CA GLY A 218 89.51 -21.47 -34.51
C GLY A 218 88.10 -21.94 -34.15
N ASN A 219 87.93 -23.11 -33.51
CA ASN A 219 86.62 -23.63 -33.11
C ASN A 219 85.98 -22.77 -32.00
N ILE A 220 86.81 -22.27 -31.07
CA ILE A 220 86.38 -21.33 -30.03
C ILE A 220 85.95 -20.00 -30.67
N GLY A 221 86.69 -19.53 -31.68
CA GLY A 221 86.31 -18.35 -32.46
C GLY A 221 84.94 -18.49 -33.14
N TYR A 222 84.65 -19.65 -33.74
CA TYR A 222 83.35 -19.95 -34.35
C TYR A 222 82.20 -19.89 -33.32
N VAL A 223 82.38 -20.48 -32.12
CA VAL A 223 81.38 -20.41 -31.04
C VAL A 223 81.11 -18.97 -30.61
N LEU A 224 82.15 -18.14 -30.52
CA LEU A 224 82.01 -16.73 -30.13
C LEU A 224 81.21 -15.91 -31.15
N VAL A 225 81.43 -16.14 -32.45
CA VAL A 225 80.65 -15.50 -33.52
C VAL A 225 79.18 -15.92 -33.46
N VAL A 226 78.91 -17.22 -33.36
CA VAL A 226 77.53 -17.73 -33.30
C VAL A 226 76.83 -17.28 -32.00
N GLY A 227 77.53 -17.28 -30.87
CA GLY A 227 77.03 -16.77 -29.59
C GLY A 227 76.70 -15.28 -29.62
N GLY A 228 77.53 -14.46 -30.29
CA GLY A 228 77.28 -13.03 -30.47
C GLY A 228 76.03 -12.75 -31.32
N ILE A 229 75.86 -13.44 -32.45
CA ILE A 229 74.65 -13.35 -33.29
C ILE A 229 73.41 -13.82 -32.53
N TYR A 230 73.55 -14.92 -31.78
CA TYR A 230 72.48 -15.49 -30.99
C TYR A 230 71.98 -14.55 -29.88
N LEU A 231 72.89 -13.85 -29.18
CA LEU A 231 72.55 -12.85 -28.16
C LEU A 231 71.71 -11.70 -28.76
N LEU A 232 72.02 -11.27 -29.98
CA LEU A 232 71.24 -10.25 -30.70
C LEU A 232 69.84 -10.76 -31.06
N LEU A 233 69.74 -12.00 -31.54
CA LEU A 233 68.47 -12.62 -31.91
C LEU A 233 67.53 -12.79 -30.70
N ILE A 234 68.02 -13.35 -29.59
CA ILE A 234 67.19 -13.53 -28.39
C ILE A 234 66.75 -12.18 -27.82
N TYR A 235 67.60 -11.16 -27.89
CA TYR A 235 67.22 -9.80 -27.52
C TYR A 235 66.08 -9.27 -28.40
N LEU A 236 66.17 -9.40 -29.73
CA LEU A 236 65.12 -8.97 -30.66
C LEU A 236 63.77 -9.66 -30.37
N VAL A 237 63.79 -10.97 -30.09
CA VAL A 237 62.60 -11.74 -29.73
C VAL A 237 61.97 -11.20 -28.45
N ILE A 238 62.78 -11.01 -27.39
CA ILE A 238 62.32 -10.43 -26.12
C ILE A 238 61.70 -9.05 -26.37
N MET A 239 62.37 -8.17 -27.11
CA MET A 239 61.87 -6.83 -27.40
C MET A 239 60.53 -6.85 -28.16
N THR A 240 60.40 -7.75 -29.15
CA THR A 240 59.15 -7.89 -29.92
C THR A 240 58.00 -8.39 -29.04
N LEU A 241 58.26 -9.31 -28.11
CA LEU A 241 57.26 -9.81 -27.15
C LEU A 241 56.81 -8.74 -26.14
N PHE A 242 57.74 -7.93 -25.62
CA PHE A 242 57.41 -6.83 -24.72
C PHE A 242 56.60 -5.71 -25.41
N ILE A 243 56.92 -5.41 -26.67
CA ILE A 243 56.11 -4.51 -27.50
C ILE A 243 54.71 -5.11 -27.76
N GLY A 244 54.66 -6.40 -28.06
CA GLY A 244 53.40 -7.15 -28.24
C GLY A 244 52.49 -7.10 -27.01
N MET A 245 53.05 -7.32 -25.81
CA MET A 245 52.34 -7.17 -24.54
C MET A 245 51.75 -5.78 -24.35
N LYS A 246 52.55 -4.74 -24.58
CA LYS A 246 52.08 -3.36 -24.41
C LYS A 246 50.90 -3.02 -25.33
N LYS A 247 50.90 -3.58 -26.55
CA LYS A 247 49.77 -3.46 -27.50
C LYS A 247 48.52 -4.18 -27.00
N VAL A 248 48.65 -5.33 -26.35
CA VAL A 248 47.53 -6.10 -25.77
C VAL A 248 46.98 -5.41 -24.50
N PHE A 249 47.83 -4.74 -23.72
CA PHE A 249 47.44 -4.06 -22.48
C PHE A 249 46.84 -2.65 -22.67
N LYS A 250 46.67 -2.18 -23.92
CA LYS A 250 46.05 -0.87 -24.25
C LYS A 250 46.65 0.34 -23.50
N GLU A 251 47.91 0.27 -23.11
CA GLU A 251 48.59 1.45 -22.56
C GLU A 251 49.01 2.36 -23.71
N GLY A 252 48.31 3.49 -23.89
CA GLY A 252 48.54 4.48 -24.95
C GLY A 252 49.86 5.27 -24.86
N SER A 253 50.87 4.78 -24.14
CA SER A 253 52.20 5.39 -24.08
C SER A 253 53.18 4.62 -24.97
N GLU A 254 54.15 5.30 -25.58
CA GLU A 254 55.23 4.62 -26.33
C GLU A 254 56.08 3.77 -25.38
N TYR A 255 56.48 2.56 -25.78
CA TYR A 255 57.43 1.77 -24.98
C TYR A 255 58.77 2.50 -24.98
N GLN A 256 59.18 3.02 -23.83
CA GLN A 256 60.46 3.70 -23.72
C GLN A 256 61.57 2.66 -23.66
N PHE A 257 62.17 2.43 -24.82
CA PHE A 257 63.40 1.66 -24.93
C PHE A 257 64.47 2.30 -24.05
N ASN A 258 65.05 1.53 -23.13
CA ASN A 258 66.25 1.98 -22.46
C ASN A 258 67.39 1.97 -23.48
N ARG A 259 67.63 3.16 -24.06
CA ARG A 259 68.65 3.37 -25.10
C ARG A 259 70.02 2.93 -24.60
N ALA A 260 70.37 3.22 -23.33
CA ALA A 260 71.65 2.81 -22.76
C ALA A 260 71.80 1.28 -22.68
N PHE A 261 70.74 0.56 -22.30
CA PHE A 261 70.75 -0.90 -22.24
C PHE A 261 70.86 -1.54 -23.62
N THR A 262 70.11 -1.02 -24.60
CA THR A 262 70.15 -1.47 -25.99
C THR A 262 71.55 -1.33 -26.59
N TRP A 263 72.19 -0.17 -26.38
CA TRP A 263 73.55 0.09 -26.84
C TRP A 263 74.58 -0.83 -26.17
N ARG A 264 74.42 -1.16 -24.88
CA ARG A 264 75.29 -2.13 -24.20
C ARG A 264 75.20 -3.52 -24.82
N ILE A 265 73.99 -4.02 -25.07
CA ILE A 265 73.78 -5.35 -25.68
C ILE A 265 74.37 -5.42 -27.09
N ILE A 266 74.09 -4.42 -27.92
CA ILE A 266 74.65 -4.35 -29.28
C ILE A 266 76.18 -4.28 -29.21
N GLY A 267 76.75 -3.48 -28.31
CA GLY A 267 78.20 -3.40 -28.11
C GLY A 267 78.83 -4.73 -27.66
N THR A 268 78.23 -5.42 -26.70
CA THR A 268 78.70 -6.74 -26.25
C THR A 268 78.60 -7.78 -27.36
N SER A 269 77.50 -7.82 -28.10
CA SER A 269 77.33 -8.73 -29.25
C SER A 269 78.37 -8.45 -30.34
N ALA A 270 78.57 -7.18 -30.73
CA ALA A 270 79.58 -6.80 -31.71
C ALA A 270 81.01 -7.15 -31.26
N GLY A 271 81.32 -6.95 -29.97
CA GLY A 271 82.61 -7.33 -29.39
C GLY A 271 82.87 -8.83 -29.45
N LEU A 272 81.85 -9.66 -29.15
CA LEU A 272 81.96 -11.12 -29.24
C LEU A 272 82.18 -11.59 -30.70
N VAL A 273 81.48 -10.99 -31.65
CA VAL A 273 81.63 -11.32 -33.08
C VAL A 273 83.02 -10.91 -33.60
N LEU A 274 83.51 -9.72 -33.26
CA LEU A 274 84.83 -9.24 -33.67
C LEU A 274 85.95 -10.10 -33.09
N LEU A 275 85.89 -10.39 -31.79
CA LEU A 275 86.88 -11.23 -31.10
C LEU A 275 86.85 -12.67 -31.65
N GLY A 276 85.66 -13.22 -31.89
CA GLY A 276 85.50 -14.51 -32.53
C GLY A 276 86.10 -14.56 -33.93
N PHE A 277 85.85 -13.54 -34.76
CA PHE A 277 86.41 -13.45 -36.10
C PHE A 277 87.93 -13.36 -36.11
N ILE A 278 88.52 -12.55 -35.21
CA ILE A 278 89.97 -12.44 -35.05
C ILE A 278 90.59 -13.81 -34.69
N LEU A 279 89.98 -14.55 -33.77
CA LEU A 279 90.45 -15.89 -33.38
C LEU A 279 90.33 -16.93 -34.51
N VAL A 280 89.33 -16.80 -35.39
CA VAL A 280 89.20 -17.65 -36.58
C VAL A 280 90.24 -17.31 -37.64
N VAL A 281 90.61 -16.05 -37.81
CA VAL A 281 91.56 -15.59 -38.85
C VAL A 281 93.03 -15.78 -38.45
N ILE A 282 93.34 -15.71 -37.15
CA ILE A 282 94.70 -15.93 -36.61
C ILE A 282 95.08 -17.42 -36.58
N HIS A 283 94.10 -18.32 -36.66
CA HIS A 283 94.29 -19.77 -36.66
C HIS A 283 94.36 -20.34 -38.08
#